data_AF-A0A661JF49-F1
#
_entry.id   AF-A0A661JF49-F1
#
_cell.length_a   1.000
_cell.length_b   1.000
_cell.length_c   1.000
_cell.angle_alpha   90.00
_cell.angle_beta   90.00
_cell.angle_gamma   90.00
#
_symmetry.space_group_name_H-M   'P 1'
#
loop_
_entity.id
_entity.type
_entity.pdbx_description
1 polymer ?
#
loop_
_entity_poly.entity_id
_entity_poly.type
_entity_poly.pdbx_seq_one_letter_code
_entity_poly.pdbx_strand_id
1 'polypeptide(L)'
;RILTLLRVFLVDVLLQMRTLKEDGLRWIMHMLIYWGFMLLLLMHALDKFITSVLFPDYQPTINPFLTLRDLFGAMVIAGIGIAIYRRFIMKVPRLKTNSMDCYAIGIVAVIIISGICLQATKIVSYSSYQSMVEEYTTMPEEDELKALEAYWVQEMGMVSPTTKGPFNKELLEAGKEAFEMSCAECHAREQSAFLSYGLSRIIKPLALGLDSAKIPILLWYIHFLACFIGLAYLPFSKMFHIIVGPLSILANAVMDDETSDQANIATKQIMDLDACTHCGTCTTRCSVAIAFEEFQNINILPSEKLIAIKSLARGKELSPDELKLLQEGAYICTNCYRCTVACPVGINLQSIWFSVREGLLEKGYPELSVLSQLSFYRGLMQRKIVADEYREPLQEAREAISEKCELMKAKEKPINVTTASKKLRSELSLSSQASTFSVCFACETCTTVCPVVASYENPQEALGMLPHQIMNACALGVRDLAFGSNMLWDCVTCYQCQEQCPQGVAVTDVLYELKNLAIKSVKLTLATK
;
A
#
# COMPACT_ATOMS: atom_id res chain seq x y z
N ARG A 1 -17.06 23.71 -1.06
CA ARG A 1 -16.99 22.27 -0.70
C ARG A 1 -17.63 21.39 -1.77
N ILE A 2 -18.90 21.58 -2.16
CA ILE A 2 -19.58 20.75 -3.19
C ILE A 2 -18.84 20.75 -4.54
N LEU A 3 -18.47 21.92 -5.08
CA LEU A 3 -17.69 21.99 -6.34
C LEU A 3 -16.33 21.29 -6.24
N THR A 4 -15.67 21.37 -5.07
CA THR A 4 -14.42 20.65 -4.81
C THR A 4 -14.63 19.15 -4.85
N LEU A 5 -15.65 18.65 -4.16
CA LEU A 5 -16.01 17.22 -4.14
C LEU A 5 -16.35 16.73 -5.54
N LEU A 6 -17.15 17.47 -6.31
CA LEU A 6 -17.50 17.10 -7.68
C LEU A 6 -16.26 17.02 -8.58
N ARG A 7 -15.39 18.04 -8.51
CA ARG A 7 -14.13 18.04 -9.27
C ARG A 7 -13.25 16.85 -8.90
N VAL A 8 -13.08 16.60 -7.61
CA VAL A 8 -12.25 15.49 -7.10
C VAL A 8 -12.85 14.14 -7.48
N PHE A 9 -14.16 13.99 -7.41
CA PHE A 9 -14.86 12.79 -7.87
C PHE A 9 -14.60 12.53 -9.36
N LEU A 10 -14.80 13.53 -10.22
CA LEU A 10 -14.60 13.35 -11.66
C LEU A 10 -13.11 13.10 -12.00
N VAL A 11 -12.20 13.88 -11.43
CA VAL A 11 -10.77 13.88 -11.82
C VAL A 11 -9.97 12.78 -11.14
N ASP A 12 -10.16 12.59 -9.84
CA ASP A 12 -9.33 11.68 -9.03
C ASP A 12 -9.99 10.31 -8.81
N VAL A 13 -11.34 10.23 -8.79
CA VAL A 13 -12.04 8.93 -8.64
C VAL A 13 -12.31 8.27 -9.99
N LEU A 14 -12.99 8.96 -10.92
CA LEU A 14 -13.37 8.37 -12.21
C LEU A 14 -12.22 8.34 -13.23
N LEU A 15 -11.51 9.46 -13.39
CA LEU A 15 -10.38 9.55 -14.32
C LEU A 15 -9.04 9.12 -13.71
N GLN A 16 -8.97 8.97 -12.38
CA GLN A 16 -7.80 8.47 -11.66
C GLN A 16 -6.50 9.20 -12.01
N MET A 17 -6.57 10.52 -12.17
CA MET A 17 -5.44 11.33 -12.66
C MET A 17 -4.21 11.29 -11.74
N ARG A 18 -4.39 10.99 -10.44
CA ARG A 18 -3.28 10.74 -9.51
C ARG A 18 -2.45 9.53 -9.92
N THR A 19 -3.09 8.45 -10.40
CA THR A 19 -2.38 7.27 -10.91
C THR A 19 -1.62 7.60 -12.18
N LEU A 20 -2.22 8.38 -13.10
CA LEU A 20 -1.58 8.80 -14.35
C LEU A 20 -0.31 9.62 -14.12
N LYS A 21 -0.33 10.53 -13.13
CA LYS A 21 0.84 11.35 -12.76
C LYS A 21 2.04 10.52 -12.30
N GLU A 22 1.79 9.36 -11.71
CA GLU A 22 2.86 8.50 -11.17
C GLU A 22 3.36 7.47 -12.18
N ASP A 23 2.46 6.82 -12.92
CA ASP A 23 2.82 5.79 -13.90
C ASP A 23 1.69 5.60 -14.94
N GLY A 24 1.95 5.97 -16.19
CA GLY A 24 0.96 5.90 -17.27
C GLY A 24 0.53 4.47 -17.63
N LEU A 25 1.44 3.49 -17.56
CA LEU A 25 1.10 2.09 -17.84
C LEU A 25 0.19 1.51 -16.75
N ARG A 26 0.44 1.86 -15.48
CA ARG A 26 -0.43 1.52 -14.35
C ARG A 26 -1.80 2.17 -14.48
N TRP A 27 -1.85 3.41 -14.97
CA TRP A 27 -3.12 4.08 -15.22
C TRP A 27 -3.92 3.38 -16.31
N ILE A 28 -3.33 3.05 -17.46
CA ILE A 28 -3.99 2.28 -18.52
C ILE A 28 -4.52 0.96 -17.98
N MET A 29 -3.66 0.21 -17.27
CA MET A 29 -4.02 -1.05 -16.61
C MET A 29 -5.25 -0.87 -15.69
N HIS A 30 -5.22 0.13 -14.82
CA HIS A 30 -6.29 0.35 -13.86
C HIS A 30 -7.59 0.86 -14.51
N MET A 31 -7.51 1.72 -15.53
CA MET A 31 -8.69 2.17 -16.28
C MET A 31 -9.39 1.02 -17.01
N LEU A 32 -8.61 0.13 -17.63
CA LEU A 32 -9.13 -1.06 -18.29
C LEU A 32 -9.85 -2.00 -17.31
N ILE A 33 -9.24 -2.28 -16.15
CA ILE A 33 -9.84 -3.12 -15.11
C ILE A 33 -11.06 -2.44 -14.49
N TYR A 34 -10.91 -1.17 -14.08
CA TYR A 34 -11.95 -0.42 -13.38
C TYR A 34 -13.21 -0.25 -14.23
N TRP A 35 -13.09 0.35 -15.42
CA TRP A 35 -14.26 0.57 -16.28
C TRP A 35 -14.79 -0.73 -16.87
N GLY A 36 -13.92 -1.65 -17.28
CA GLY A 36 -14.36 -2.94 -17.79
C GLY A 36 -15.17 -3.72 -16.73
N PHE A 37 -14.64 -3.84 -15.52
CA PHE A 37 -15.32 -4.59 -14.46
C PHE A 37 -16.55 -3.85 -13.91
N MET A 38 -16.50 -2.53 -13.71
CA MET A 38 -17.65 -1.77 -13.22
C MET A 38 -18.80 -1.76 -14.22
N LEU A 39 -18.52 -1.62 -15.51
CA LEU A 39 -19.57 -1.68 -16.52
C LEU A 39 -20.13 -3.09 -16.65
N LEU A 40 -19.33 -4.16 -16.54
CA LEU A 40 -19.86 -5.52 -16.44
C LEU A 40 -20.74 -5.74 -15.20
N LEU A 41 -20.30 -5.25 -14.03
CA LEU A 41 -21.07 -5.36 -12.80
C LEU A 41 -22.42 -4.67 -12.93
N LEU A 42 -22.44 -3.41 -13.37
CA LEU A 42 -23.65 -2.61 -13.49
C LEU A 42 -24.55 -3.09 -14.62
N MET A 43 -23.96 -3.34 -15.80
CA MET A 43 -24.70 -3.69 -17.01
C MET A 43 -25.23 -5.12 -16.97
N HIS A 44 -24.42 -6.08 -16.50
CA HIS A 44 -24.72 -7.52 -16.63
C HIS A 44 -25.07 -8.18 -15.30
N ALA A 45 -24.27 -8.00 -14.25
CA ALA A 45 -24.51 -8.71 -12.98
C ALA A 45 -25.66 -8.11 -12.16
N LEU A 46 -25.88 -6.80 -12.27
CA LEU A 46 -26.95 -6.06 -11.60
C LEU A 46 -28.00 -5.55 -12.58
N ASP A 47 -28.14 -6.21 -13.72
CA ASP A 47 -28.98 -5.80 -14.84
C ASP A 47 -30.45 -5.58 -14.46
N LYS A 48 -31.02 -6.47 -13.65
CA LYS A 48 -32.39 -6.38 -13.11
C LYS A 48 -32.61 -5.19 -12.19
N PHE A 49 -31.55 -4.67 -11.57
CA PHE A 49 -31.65 -3.57 -10.60
C PHE A 49 -31.25 -2.21 -11.18
N ILE A 50 -30.38 -2.21 -12.19
CA ILE A 50 -29.78 -0.99 -12.75
C ILE A 50 -30.15 -0.83 -14.23
N THR A 51 -29.70 -1.75 -15.08
CA THR A 51 -29.76 -1.56 -16.54
C THR A 51 -31.18 -1.57 -17.08
N SER A 52 -31.98 -2.55 -16.70
CA SER A 52 -33.38 -2.68 -17.13
C SER A 52 -34.26 -1.51 -16.66
N VAL A 53 -33.91 -0.86 -15.55
CA VAL A 53 -34.60 0.34 -15.04
C VAL A 53 -34.23 1.57 -15.86
N LEU A 54 -32.98 1.68 -16.30
CA LEU A 54 -32.48 2.81 -17.08
C LEU A 54 -32.80 2.69 -18.58
N PHE A 55 -32.90 1.47 -19.09
CA PHE A 55 -33.10 1.15 -20.50
C PHE A 55 -34.23 0.13 -20.63
N PRO A 56 -35.46 0.56 -20.97
CA PRO A 56 -36.63 -0.31 -21.07
C PRO A 56 -36.45 -1.47 -22.07
N ASP A 57 -35.71 -1.24 -23.15
CA ASP A 57 -35.46 -2.23 -24.21
C ASP A 57 -34.17 -3.06 -23.97
N TYR A 58 -33.66 -3.10 -22.74
CA TYR A 58 -32.44 -3.84 -22.44
C TYR A 58 -32.68 -5.36 -22.52
N GLN A 59 -31.88 -6.02 -23.37
CA GLN A 59 -31.65 -7.45 -23.34
C GLN A 59 -30.15 -7.75 -23.39
N PRO A 60 -29.61 -8.68 -22.58
CA PRO A 60 -28.18 -8.98 -22.52
C PRO A 60 -27.62 -9.62 -23.80
N THR A 61 -28.50 -10.13 -24.67
CA THR A 61 -28.20 -10.91 -25.87
C THR A 61 -28.47 -10.17 -27.17
N ILE A 62 -28.95 -8.91 -27.10
CA ILE A 62 -29.13 -8.04 -28.28
C ILE A 62 -28.00 -7.01 -28.39
N ASN A 63 -27.84 -6.43 -29.58
CA ASN A 63 -26.93 -5.31 -29.79
C ASN A 63 -27.57 -3.98 -29.35
N PRO A 64 -26.79 -3.04 -28.77
CA PRO A 64 -25.33 -3.05 -28.61
C PRO A 64 -24.81 -3.77 -27.35
N PHE A 65 -25.70 -4.23 -26.45
CA PHE A 65 -25.32 -4.76 -25.14
C PHE A 65 -24.46 -6.02 -25.20
N LEU A 66 -24.74 -6.92 -26.16
CA LEU A 66 -23.93 -8.11 -26.42
C LEU A 66 -22.48 -7.74 -26.77
N THR A 67 -22.29 -6.80 -27.71
CA THR A 67 -20.95 -6.30 -28.08
C THR A 67 -20.26 -5.56 -26.94
N LEU A 68 -20.99 -4.73 -26.20
CA LEU A 68 -20.44 -4.00 -25.06
C LEU A 68 -19.97 -4.96 -23.96
N ARG A 69 -20.70 -6.05 -23.69
CA ARG A 69 -20.30 -7.05 -22.69
C ARG A 69 -18.97 -7.71 -23.06
N ASP A 70 -18.82 -8.14 -24.31
CA ASP A 70 -17.57 -8.71 -24.82
C ASP A 70 -16.42 -7.69 -24.83
N LEU A 71 -16.70 -6.43 -25.20
CA LEU A 71 -15.72 -5.34 -25.17
C LEU A 71 -15.20 -5.10 -23.75
N PHE A 72 -16.09 -5.00 -22.77
CA PHE A 72 -15.71 -4.79 -21.37
C PHE A 72 -14.95 -6.01 -20.82
N GLY A 73 -15.33 -7.23 -21.19
CA GLY A 73 -14.56 -8.44 -20.88
C GLY A 73 -13.13 -8.38 -21.46
N ALA A 74 -13.00 -7.97 -22.72
CA ALA A 74 -11.70 -7.80 -23.38
C ALA A 74 -10.84 -6.71 -22.71
N MET A 75 -11.45 -5.59 -22.29
CA MET A 75 -10.76 -4.56 -21.51
C MET A 75 -10.18 -5.14 -20.22
N VAL A 76 -10.97 -5.90 -19.44
CA VAL A 76 -10.47 -6.49 -18.19
C VAL A 76 -9.35 -7.49 -18.44
N ILE A 77 -9.45 -8.34 -19.49
CA ILE A 77 -8.36 -9.27 -19.86
C ILE A 77 -7.07 -8.52 -20.18
N ALA A 78 -7.15 -7.46 -21.01
CA ALA A 78 -5.99 -6.64 -21.35
C ALA A 78 -5.38 -6.00 -20.10
N GLY A 79 -6.22 -5.47 -19.21
CA GLY A 79 -5.79 -4.91 -17.92
C GLY A 79 -5.10 -5.94 -17.02
N ILE A 80 -5.64 -7.15 -16.90
CA ILE A 80 -5.01 -8.26 -16.15
C ILE A 80 -3.67 -8.65 -16.76
N GLY A 81 -3.57 -8.72 -18.10
CA GLY A 81 -2.32 -8.99 -18.81
C GLY A 81 -1.23 -7.97 -18.45
N ILE A 82 -1.57 -6.68 -18.46
CA ILE A 82 -0.64 -5.61 -18.04
C ILE A 82 -0.29 -5.73 -16.55
N ALA A 83 -1.24 -6.10 -15.69
CA ALA A 83 -1.00 -6.30 -14.25
C ALA A 83 -0.01 -7.43 -13.98
N ILE A 84 -0.16 -8.57 -14.67
CA ILE A 84 0.76 -9.71 -14.60
C ILE A 84 2.15 -9.29 -15.11
N TYR A 85 2.21 -8.62 -16.27
CA TYR A 85 3.48 -8.15 -16.85
C TYR A 85 4.24 -7.18 -15.92
N ARG A 86 3.57 -6.15 -15.39
CA ARG A 86 4.20 -5.19 -14.45
C ARG A 86 4.69 -5.87 -13.18
N ARG A 87 3.93 -6.86 -12.67
CA ARG A 87 4.22 -7.48 -11.36
C ARG A 87 5.30 -8.55 -11.42
N PHE A 88 5.25 -9.43 -12.41
CA PHE A 88 6.11 -10.62 -12.48
C PHE A 88 7.28 -10.46 -13.45
N ILE A 89 7.16 -9.60 -14.48
CA ILE A 89 8.17 -9.47 -15.55
C ILE A 89 9.00 -8.19 -15.39
N MET A 90 8.36 -7.01 -15.26
CA MET A 90 9.08 -5.73 -15.16
C MET A 90 9.86 -5.52 -13.85
N LYS A 91 9.59 -6.31 -12.80
CA LYS A 91 10.24 -6.25 -11.48
C LYS A 91 10.42 -4.82 -10.95
N VAL A 92 9.32 -4.09 -10.82
CA VAL A 92 9.31 -2.68 -10.35
C VAL A 92 10.11 -2.55 -9.03
N PRO A 93 11.06 -1.60 -8.94
CA PRO A 93 11.91 -1.45 -7.76
C PRO A 93 11.11 -1.30 -6.46
N ARG A 94 11.49 -2.07 -5.43
CA ARG A 94 10.90 -2.03 -4.07
C ARG A 94 9.38 -2.30 -4.01
N LEU A 95 8.76 -2.81 -5.08
CA LEU A 95 7.41 -3.34 -5.05
C LEU A 95 7.45 -4.79 -4.54
N LYS A 96 6.86 -5.04 -3.36
CA LYS A 96 6.71 -6.39 -2.82
C LYS A 96 5.35 -6.95 -3.23
N THR A 97 5.34 -8.22 -3.65
CA THR A 97 4.09 -8.95 -3.96
C THR A 97 3.73 -9.85 -2.79
N ASN A 98 2.49 -9.78 -2.32
CA ASN A 98 1.97 -10.67 -1.29
C ASN A 98 0.83 -11.56 -1.83
N SER A 99 0.35 -12.49 -0.99
CA SER A 99 -0.70 -13.44 -1.35
C SER A 99 -2.00 -12.75 -1.81
N MET A 100 -2.35 -11.62 -1.20
CA MET A 100 -3.55 -10.85 -1.57
C MET A 100 -3.46 -10.26 -2.99
N ASP A 101 -2.26 -9.89 -3.46
CA ASP A 101 -2.07 -9.43 -4.83
C ASP A 101 -2.32 -10.55 -5.84
N CYS A 102 -1.78 -11.74 -5.57
CA CYS A 102 -1.99 -12.91 -6.41
C CYS A 102 -3.46 -13.33 -6.42
N TYR A 103 -4.11 -13.33 -5.25
CA TYR A 103 -5.53 -13.60 -5.13
C TYR A 103 -6.37 -12.62 -5.98
N ALA A 104 -6.13 -11.31 -5.88
CA ALA A 104 -6.90 -10.31 -6.60
C ALA A 104 -6.79 -10.49 -8.12
N ILE A 105 -5.58 -10.74 -8.64
CA ILE A 105 -5.38 -11.02 -10.07
C ILE A 105 -6.08 -12.33 -10.46
N GLY A 106 -5.93 -13.38 -9.64
CA GLY A 106 -6.50 -14.70 -9.90
C GLY A 106 -8.03 -14.70 -9.94
N ILE A 107 -8.69 -14.11 -8.94
CA ILE A 107 -10.16 -14.14 -8.86
C ILE A 107 -10.81 -13.36 -10.00
N VAL A 108 -10.27 -12.19 -10.36
CA VAL A 108 -10.80 -11.39 -11.49
C VAL A 108 -10.55 -12.14 -12.81
N ALA A 109 -9.39 -12.77 -12.97
CA ALA A 109 -9.11 -13.60 -14.15
C ALA A 109 -10.09 -14.76 -14.28
N VAL A 110 -10.35 -15.49 -13.18
CA VAL A 110 -11.31 -16.61 -13.17
C VAL A 110 -12.71 -16.13 -13.52
N ILE A 111 -13.20 -15.03 -12.92
CA ILE A 111 -14.52 -14.47 -13.21
C ILE A 111 -14.66 -14.15 -14.71
N ILE A 112 -13.70 -13.41 -15.27
CA ILE A 112 -13.80 -12.96 -16.66
C ILE A 112 -13.64 -14.12 -17.65
N ILE A 113 -12.63 -14.97 -17.47
CA ILE A 113 -12.37 -16.12 -18.35
C ILE A 113 -13.54 -17.10 -18.30
N SER A 114 -14.05 -17.43 -17.10
CA SER A 114 -15.20 -18.33 -16.99
C SER A 114 -16.45 -17.78 -17.67
N GLY A 115 -16.69 -16.47 -17.60
CA GLY A 115 -17.82 -15.82 -18.30
C GLY A 115 -17.71 -15.91 -19.82
N ILE A 116 -16.52 -15.64 -20.36
CA ILE A 116 -16.25 -15.71 -21.81
C ILE A 116 -16.35 -17.15 -22.32
N CYS A 117 -15.77 -18.10 -21.59
CA CYS A 117 -15.85 -19.53 -21.90
C CYS A 117 -17.30 -20.02 -21.81
N LEU A 118 -18.06 -19.60 -20.80
CA LEU A 118 -19.46 -19.94 -20.64
C LEU A 118 -20.26 -19.51 -21.88
N GLN A 119 -20.12 -18.24 -22.28
CA GLN A 119 -20.79 -17.72 -23.47
C GLN A 119 -20.34 -18.45 -24.75
N ALA A 120 -19.04 -18.70 -24.92
CA ALA A 120 -18.52 -19.45 -26.08
C ALA A 120 -19.08 -20.87 -26.16
N THR A 121 -19.19 -21.58 -25.03
CA THR A 121 -19.77 -22.93 -24.98
C THR A 121 -21.27 -22.94 -25.20
N LYS A 122 -22.00 -21.90 -24.77
CA LYS A 122 -23.43 -21.73 -25.06
C LYS A 122 -23.70 -21.54 -26.55
N ILE A 123 -22.86 -20.77 -27.26
CA ILE A 123 -23.00 -20.53 -28.71
C ILE A 123 -23.00 -21.85 -29.51
N VAL A 124 -22.18 -22.82 -29.12
CA VAL A 124 -22.07 -24.10 -29.84
C VAL A 124 -22.96 -25.21 -29.27
N SER A 125 -23.65 -24.98 -28.15
CA SER A 125 -24.40 -25.99 -27.39
C SER A 125 -25.77 -26.25 -28.00
N TYR A 126 -26.04 -27.52 -28.32
CA TYR A 126 -27.36 -27.95 -28.80
C TYR A 126 -28.37 -27.99 -27.65
N SER A 127 -27.98 -28.47 -26.47
CA SER A 127 -28.86 -28.50 -25.29
C SER A 127 -29.33 -27.11 -24.86
N SER A 128 -28.46 -26.09 -24.97
CA SER A 128 -28.84 -24.70 -24.68
C SER A 128 -29.84 -24.16 -25.71
N TYR A 129 -29.67 -24.51 -26.98
CA TYR A 129 -30.63 -24.18 -28.04
C TYR A 129 -31.99 -24.85 -27.78
N GLN A 130 -32.02 -26.15 -27.47
CA GLN A 130 -33.26 -26.87 -27.19
C GLN A 130 -34.02 -26.26 -26.01
N SER A 131 -33.33 -25.99 -24.90
CA SER A 131 -33.96 -25.37 -23.72
C SER A 131 -34.60 -24.02 -24.05
N MET A 132 -33.97 -23.23 -24.92
CA MET A 132 -34.49 -21.93 -25.34
C MET A 132 -35.69 -22.08 -26.29
N VAL A 133 -35.61 -23.02 -27.25
CA VAL A 133 -36.75 -23.30 -28.14
C VAL A 133 -37.95 -23.77 -27.32
N GLU A 134 -37.77 -24.69 -26.38
CA GLU A 134 -38.83 -25.19 -25.50
C GLU A 134 -39.47 -24.11 -24.62
N GLU A 135 -38.68 -23.15 -24.14
CA GLU A 135 -39.16 -22.10 -23.24
C GLU A 135 -39.85 -20.94 -23.98
N TYR A 136 -39.37 -20.58 -25.17
CA TYR A 136 -39.76 -19.33 -25.85
C TYR A 136 -40.55 -19.53 -27.16
N THR A 137 -40.58 -20.74 -27.75
CA THR A 137 -41.40 -21.00 -28.95
C THR A 137 -42.75 -21.61 -28.56
N THR A 138 -43.84 -21.15 -29.18
CA THR A 138 -45.19 -21.64 -28.91
C THR A 138 -45.68 -22.53 -30.06
N MET A 139 -45.84 -23.83 -29.79
CA MET A 139 -46.40 -24.84 -30.70
C MET A 139 -45.78 -24.88 -32.12
N PRO A 140 -44.46 -25.01 -32.27
CA PRO A 140 -43.83 -25.05 -33.59
C PRO A 140 -44.11 -26.38 -34.32
N GLU A 141 -44.37 -26.31 -35.62
CA GLU A 141 -44.48 -27.51 -36.46
C GLU A 141 -43.09 -28.19 -36.59
N GLU A 142 -43.04 -29.51 -36.76
CA GLU A 142 -41.76 -30.24 -36.86
C GLU A 142 -40.85 -29.72 -37.99
N ASP A 143 -41.44 -29.24 -39.08
CA ASP A 143 -40.69 -28.73 -40.23
C ASP A 143 -40.18 -27.30 -40.01
N GLU A 144 -40.90 -26.48 -39.23
CA GLU A 144 -40.41 -25.17 -38.77
C GLU A 144 -39.22 -25.32 -37.81
N LEU A 145 -39.27 -26.30 -36.91
CA LEU A 145 -38.15 -26.60 -36.00
C LEU A 145 -36.88 -27.01 -36.76
N LYS A 146 -37.00 -27.83 -37.80
CA LYS A 146 -35.87 -28.22 -38.65
C LYS A 146 -35.29 -27.03 -39.42
N ALA A 147 -36.15 -26.16 -39.93
CA ALA A 147 -35.73 -24.95 -40.62
C ALA A 147 -35.00 -23.98 -39.67
N LEU A 148 -35.56 -23.76 -38.48
CA LEU A 148 -34.95 -22.94 -37.42
C LEU A 148 -33.59 -23.52 -36.99
N GLU A 149 -33.51 -24.83 -36.77
CA GLU A 149 -32.26 -25.50 -36.40
C GLU A 149 -31.19 -25.35 -37.49
N ALA A 150 -31.56 -25.51 -38.77
CA ALA A 150 -30.65 -25.30 -39.89
C ALA A 150 -30.13 -23.85 -39.94
N TYR A 151 -30.98 -22.86 -39.68
CA TYR A 151 -30.59 -21.46 -39.58
C TYR A 151 -29.62 -21.20 -38.42
N TRP A 152 -29.89 -21.75 -37.22
CA TRP A 152 -29.00 -21.63 -36.06
C TRP A 152 -27.64 -22.28 -36.28
N VAL A 153 -27.59 -23.45 -36.94
CA VAL A 153 -26.33 -24.12 -37.30
C VAL A 153 -25.51 -23.28 -38.29
N GLN A 154 -26.17 -22.68 -39.28
CA GLN A 154 -25.52 -21.95 -40.36
C GLN A 154 -25.08 -20.53 -39.91
N GLU A 155 -25.98 -19.75 -39.33
CA GLU A 155 -25.80 -18.31 -39.08
C GLU A 155 -25.42 -18.00 -37.63
N MET A 156 -25.91 -18.77 -36.64
CA MET A 156 -25.67 -18.53 -35.21
C MET A 156 -24.47 -19.30 -34.65
N GLY A 157 -23.99 -20.32 -35.38
CA GLY A 157 -22.77 -21.06 -35.03
C GLY A 157 -22.98 -22.27 -34.12
N MET A 158 -24.24 -22.67 -33.89
CA MET A 158 -24.63 -23.86 -33.12
C MET A 158 -24.14 -25.15 -33.81
N VAL A 159 -23.86 -26.19 -33.02
CA VAL A 159 -23.48 -27.51 -33.53
C VAL A 159 -24.55 -28.52 -33.16
N SER A 160 -25.31 -28.97 -34.16
CA SER A 160 -26.36 -29.96 -33.98
C SER A 160 -25.83 -31.40 -34.14
N PRO A 161 -26.32 -32.36 -33.33
CA PRO A 161 -26.10 -33.79 -33.54
C PRO A 161 -26.95 -34.37 -34.68
N THR A 162 -28.09 -33.75 -34.99
CA THR A 162 -29.13 -34.23 -35.92
C THR A 162 -29.02 -33.59 -37.30
N THR A 163 -28.53 -32.36 -37.38
CA THR A 163 -28.59 -31.53 -38.59
C THR A 163 -27.19 -31.04 -38.98
N LYS A 164 -26.77 -31.35 -40.20
CA LYS A 164 -25.47 -30.91 -40.74
C LYS A 164 -25.65 -30.37 -42.16
N GLY A 165 -25.05 -29.21 -42.41
CA GLY A 165 -25.07 -28.59 -43.74
C GLY A 165 -24.29 -29.40 -44.78
N PRO A 166 -24.37 -29.00 -46.06
CA PRO A 166 -24.95 -27.76 -46.57
C PRO A 166 -26.50 -27.77 -46.63
N PHE A 167 -27.11 -26.61 -46.41
CA PHE A 167 -28.57 -26.40 -46.48
C PHE A 167 -28.98 -25.72 -47.79
N ASN A 168 -30.16 -26.04 -48.32
CA ASN A 168 -30.72 -25.32 -49.47
C ASN A 168 -31.23 -23.92 -49.06
N LYS A 169 -31.35 -23.02 -50.02
CA LYS A 169 -31.75 -21.62 -49.77
C LYS A 169 -33.17 -21.50 -49.21
N GLU A 170 -34.08 -22.36 -49.66
CA GLU A 170 -35.48 -22.35 -49.22
C GLU A 170 -35.60 -22.68 -47.72
N LEU A 171 -34.88 -23.70 -47.23
CA LEU A 171 -34.87 -24.05 -45.80
C LEU A 171 -34.25 -22.95 -44.93
N LEU A 172 -33.21 -22.28 -45.43
CA LEU A 172 -32.57 -21.18 -44.71
C LEU A 172 -33.46 -19.94 -44.64
N GLU A 173 -34.22 -19.63 -45.69
CA GLU A 173 -35.16 -18.50 -45.66
C GLU A 173 -36.33 -18.81 -44.71
N ALA A 174 -36.90 -20.01 -44.77
CA ALA A 174 -37.91 -20.45 -43.81
C ALA A 174 -37.39 -20.43 -42.35
N GLY A 175 -36.16 -20.86 -42.13
CA GLY A 175 -35.52 -20.80 -40.81
C GLY A 175 -35.24 -19.38 -40.33
N LYS A 176 -34.95 -18.47 -41.24
CA LYS A 176 -34.78 -17.04 -40.95
C LYS A 176 -36.11 -16.40 -40.56
N GLU A 177 -37.21 -16.69 -41.26
CA GLU A 177 -38.54 -16.23 -40.88
C GLU A 177 -38.92 -16.75 -39.49
N ALA A 178 -38.68 -18.03 -39.20
CA ALA A 178 -38.90 -18.60 -37.87
C ALA A 178 -38.05 -17.91 -36.77
N PHE A 179 -36.80 -17.59 -37.07
CA PHE A 179 -35.92 -16.84 -36.17
C PHE A 179 -36.42 -15.41 -35.93
N GLU A 180 -36.86 -14.72 -36.98
CA GLU A 180 -37.40 -13.35 -36.88
C GLU A 180 -38.68 -13.29 -36.04
N MET A 181 -39.53 -14.32 -36.12
CA MET A 181 -40.77 -14.40 -35.34
C MET A 181 -40.54 -14.75 -33.87
N SER A 182 -39.57 -15.62 -33.55
CA SER A 182 -39.48 -16.23 -32.22
C SER A 182 -38.19 -15.91 -31.44
N CYS A 183 -37.12 -15.47 -32.10
CA CYS A 183 -35.80 -15.36 -31.49
C CYS A 183 -35.15 -13.98 -31.66
N ALA A 184 -35.48 -13.22 -32.72
CA ALA A 184 -34.80 -11.97 -33.05
C ALA A 184 -34.99 -10.86 -32.00
N GLU A 185 -36.09 -10.87 -31.23
CA GLU A 185 -36.32 -9.92 -30.14
C GLU A 185 -35.31 -10.08 -28.98
N CYS A 186 -34.80 -11.30 -28.79
CA CYS A 186 -33.88 -11.63 -27.71
C CYS A 186 -32.45 -11.89 -28.21
N HIS A 187 -32.23 -12.24 -29.48
CA HIS A 187 -30.91 -12.64 -29.99
C HIS A 187 -30.43 -11.76 -31.13
N ALA A 188 -29.27 -11.13 -30.93
CA ALA A 188 -28.47 -10.62 -32.02
C ALA A 188 -27.54 -11.71 -32.59
N ARG A 189 -27.01 -11.44 -33.78
CA ARG A 189 -25.98 -12.26 -34.41
C ARG A 189 -24.77 -12.45 -33.49
N GLU A 190 -24.38 -13.71 -33.26
CA GLU A 190 -23.32 -14.09 -32.30
C GLU A 190 -21.93 -13.52 -32.67
N GLN A 191 -21.68 -13.15 -33.94
CA GLN A 191 -20.45 -12.45 -34.33
C GLN A 191 -20.23 -11.13 -33.55
N SER A 192 -21.31 -10.55 -33.04
CA SER A 192 -21.29 -9.31 -32.25
C SER A 192 -20.61 -9.52 -30.89
N ALA A 193 -20.64 -10.76 -30.37
CA ALA A 193 -19.83 -11.22 -29.25
C ALA A 193 -18.46 -11.69 -29.74
N PHE A 194 -17.66 -10.79 -30.30
CA PHE A 194 -16.45 -11.12 -31.05
C PHE A 194 -15.46 -12.00 -30.29
N LEU A 195 -15.35 -11.85 -28.97
CA LEU A 195 -14.37 -12.56 -28.16
C LEU A 195 -14.86 -13.98 -27.88
N SER A 196 -16.10 -14.12 -27.40
CA SER A 196 -16.72 -15.42 -27.16
C SER A 196 -16.98 -16.18 -28.46
N TYR A 197 -17.31 -15.51 -29.55
CA TYR A 197 -17.47 -16.09 -30.87
C TYR A 197 -16.15 -16.59 -31.45
N GLY A 198 -15.07 -15.81 -31.31
CA GLY A 198 -13.73 -16.27 -31.67
C GLY A 198 -13.36 -17.57 -30.95
N LEU A 199 -13.65 -17.64 -29.65
CA LEU A 199 -13.44 -18.85 -28.85
C LEU A 199 -14.38 -20.00 -29.26
N SER A 200 -15.65 -19.70 -29.56
CA SER A 200 -16.65 -20.70 -29.98
C SER A 200 -16.22 -21.43 -31.27
N ARG A 201 -15.60 -20.69 -32.21
CA ARG A 201 -15.03 -21.26 -33.44
C ARG A 201 -13.87 -22.22 -33.18
N ILE A 202 -13.03 -21.94 -32.19
CA ILE A 202 -11.92 -22.82 -31.80
C ILE A 202 -12.44 -24.11 -31.17
N ILE A 203 -13.46 -24.02 -30.30
CA ILE A 203 -14.01 -25.19 -29.59
C ILE A 203 -15.06 -25.97 -30.39
N LYS A 204 -15.50 -25.47 -31.56
CA LYS A 204 -16.52 -26.08 -32.41
C LYS A 204 -16.30 -27.60 -32.66
N PRO A 205 -15.07 -28.10 -32.92
CA PRO A 205 -14.86 -29.55 -33.12
C PRO A 205 -15.18 -30.40 -31.89
N LEU A 206 -15.14 -29.81 -30.70
CA LEU A 206 -15.41 -30.47 -29.42
C LEU A 206 -16.83 -30.20 -28.91
N ALA A 207 -17.65 -29.44 -29.64
CA ALA A 207 -18.93 -28.91 -29.17
C ALA A 207 -19.86 -30.00 -28.61
N LEU A 208 -20.10 -31.08 -29.36
CA LEU A 208 -20.99 -32.16 -28.91
C LEU A 208 -20.47 -32.87 -27.65
N GLY A 209 -19.15 -33.02 -27.50
CA GLY A 209 -18.53 -33.61 -26.32
C GLY A 209 -18.65 -32.70 -25.10
N LEU A 210 -18.44 -31.39 -25.28
CA LEU A 210 -18.60 -30.38 -24.22
C LEU A 210 -20.06 -30.28 -23.77
N ASP A 211 -20.99 -30.35 -24.71
CA ASP A 211 -22.43 -30.32 -24.45
C ASP A 211 -22.89 -31.57 -23.68
N SER A 212 -22.48 -32.75 -24.15
CA SER A 212 -22.77 -34.04 -23.47
C SER A 212 -22.20 -34.10 -22.05
N ALA A 213 -21.03 -33.49 -21.83
CA ALA A 213 -20.40 -33.39 -20.52
C ALA A 213 -20.99 -32.27 -19.64
N LYS A 214 -22.04 -31.56 -20.08
CA LYS A 214 -22.70 -30.46 -19.37
C LYS A 214 -21.74 -29.33 -18.98
N ILE A 215 -20.74 -29.06 -19.81
CA ILE A 215 -19.75 -28.01 -19.57
C ILE A 215 -20.36 -26.61 -19.45
N PRO A 216 -21.38 -26.20 -20.24
CA PRO A 216 -22.06 -24.91 -20.01
C PRO A 216 -22.61 -24.75 -18.60
N ILE A 217 -23.19 -25.82 -18.03
CA ILE A 217 -23.73 -25.81 -16.66
C ILE A 217 -22.58 -25.71 -15.63
N LEU A 218 -21.52 -26.50 -15.81
CA LEU A 218 -20.34 -26.44 -14.94
C LEU A 218 -19.70 -25.05 -14.93
N LEU A 219 -19.50 -24.45 -16.11
CA LEU A 219 -18.93 -23.10 -16.25
C LEU A 219 -19.82 -22.04 -15.62
N TRP A 220 -21.15 -22.20 -15.69
CA TRP A 220 -22.08 -21.33 -14.99
C TRP A 220 -21.89 -21.40 -13.47
N TYR A 221 -21.78 -22.60 -12.89
CA TYR A 221 -21.49 -22.75 -11.45
C TYR A 221 -20.12 -22.17 -11.07
N ILE A 222 -19.08 -22.41 -11.87
CA ILE A 222 -17.75 -21.85 -11.63
C ILE A 222 -17.81 -20.32 -11.64
N HIS A 223 -18.43 -19.72 -12.66
CA HIS A 223 -18.54 -18.28 -12.80
C HIS A 223 -19.35 -17.65 -11.66
N PHE A 224 -20.53 -18.21 -11.39
CA PHE A 224 -21.41 -17.77 -10.31
C PHE A 224 -20.70 -17.86 -8.95
N LEU A 225 -20.13 -19.02 -8.61
CA LEU A 225 -19.45 -19.21 -7.34
C LEU A 225 -18.21 -18.30 -7.22
N ALA A 226 -17.44 -18.11 -8.30
CA ALA A 226 -16.31 -17.19 -8.30
C ALA A 226 -16.74 -15.74 -8.04
N CYS A 227 -17.86 -15.28 -8.61
CA CYS A 227 -18.42 -13.95 -8.34
C CYS A 227 -18.80 -13.80 -6.86
N PHE A 228 -19.49 -14.78 -6.28
CA PHE A 228 -19.91 -14.74 -4.88
C PHE A 228 -18.73 -14.85 -3.91
N ILE A 229 -17.73 -15.69 -4.20
CA ILE A 229 -16.49 -15.75 -3.43
C ILE A 229 -15.76 -14.40 -3.49
N GLY A 230 -15.65 -13.81 -4.69
CA GLY A 230 -15.04 -12.50 -4.88
C GLY A 230 -15.74 -11.41 -4.07
N LEU A 231 -17.08 -11.40 -4.08
CA LEU A 231 -17.89 -10.46 -3.31
C LEU A 231 -17.77 -10.67 -1.80
N ALA A 232 -17.84 -11.91 -1.33
CA ALA A 232 -17.74 -12.25 0.09
C ALA A 232 -16.36 -11.90 0.69
N TYR A 233 -15.29 -12.06 -0.10
CA TYR A 233 -13.93 -11.75 0.34
C TYR A 233 -13.51 -10.29 0.07
N LEU A 234 -14.31 -9.53 -0.68
CA LEU A 234 -14.07 -8.12 -0.98
C LEU A 234 -13.67 -7.28 0.25
N PRO A 235 -14.44 -7.24 1.36
CA PRO A 235 -14.13 -6.39 2.52
C PRO A 235 -12.88 -6.83 3.30
N PHE A 236 -12.43 -8.07 3.10
CA PHE A 236 -11.28 -8.65 3.78
C PHE A 236 -10.00 -8.64 2.92
N SER A 237 -10.08 -8.08 1.71
CA SER A 237 -9.00 -8.07 0.73
C SER A 237 -8.57 -6.65 0.36
N LYS A 238 -7.49 -6.55 -0.42
CA LYS A 238 -7.09 -5.29 -1.05
C LYS A 238 -8.16 -4.70 -1.98
N MET A 239 -9.17 -5.47 -2.42
CA MET A 239 -10.24 -5.00 -3.31
C MET A 239 -11.23 -4.07 -2.61
N PHE A 240 -11.22 -4.00 -1.27
CA PHE A 240 -12.05 -3.04 -0.53
C PHE A 240 -11.73 -1.57 -0.87
N HIS A 241 -10.55 -1.30 -1.46
CA HIS A 241 -10.20 0.02 -1.99
C HIS A 241 -11.18 0.53 -3.06
N ILE A 242 -11.95 -0.33 -3.72
CA ILE A 242 -12.99 0.07 -4.68
C ILE A 242 -14.04 0.95 -3.98
N ILE A 243 -14.30 0.70 -2.70
CA ILE A 243 -15.26 1.45 -1.87
C ILE A 243 -14.53 2.55 -1.09
N VAL A 244 -13.50 2.16 -0.34
CA VAL A 244 -12.87 3.09 0.62
C VAL A 244 -11.93 4.08 -0.07
N GLY A 245 -11.32 3.73 -1.20
CA GLY A 245 -10.45 4.63 -1.96
C GLY A 245 -11.16 5.91 -2.39
N PRO A 246 -12.31 5.84 -3.10
CA PRO A 246 -13.11 7.02 -3.43
C PRO A 246 -13.50 7.86 -2.21
N LEU A 247 -13.94 7.21 -1.12
CA LEU A 247 -14.35 7.89 0.10
C LEU A 247 -13.17 8.61 0.77
N SER A 248 -12.01 7.95 0.86
CA SER A 248 -10.76 8.52 1.38
C SER A 248 -10.32 9.74 0.57
N ILE A 249 -10.33 9.65 -0.77
CA ILE A 249 -9.96 10.77 -1.65
C ILE A 249 -10.90 11.97 -1.42
N LEU A 250 -12.21 11.73 -1.35
CA LEU A 250 -13.20 12.79 -1.12
C LEU A 250 -13.07 13.40 0.27
N ALA A 251 -12.90 12.59 1.31
CA ALA A 251 -12.68 13.04 2.68
C ALA A 251 -11.41 13.91 2.79
N ASN A 252 -10.30 13.44 2.23
CA ASN A 252 -9.02 14.18 2.19
C ASN A 252 -9.12 15.52 1.44
N ALA A 253 -10.09 15.68 0.53
CA ALA A 253 -10.27 16.93 -0.22
C ALA A 253 -11.00 18.03 0.56
N VAL A 254 -11.70 17.69 1.66
CA VAL A 254 -12.52 18.64 2.42
C VAL A 254 -12.23 18.67 3.91
N MET A 255 -11.57 17.64 4.44
CA MET A 255 -11.16 17.56 5.84
C MET A 255 -9.76 18.13 6.00
N ASP A 256 -9.64 19.07 6.92
CA ASP A 256 -8.38 19.69 7.31
C ASP A 256 -7.99 19.22 8.71
N ASP A 257 -6.72 18.84 8.87
CA ASP A 257 -6.23 18.20 10.11
C ASP A 257 -6.15 19.18 11.30
N GLU A 258 -6.21 20.51 11.07
CA GLU A 258 -6.16 21.52 12.15
C GLU A 258 -7.53 21.94 12.64
N THR A 259 -8.53 21.91 11.76
CA THR A 259 -9.89 22.40 12.05
C THR A 259 -10.92 21.31 12.29
N SER A 260 -10.61 20.06 11.92
CA SER A 260 -11.53 18.94 12.11
C SER A 260 -11.42 18.34 13.52
N ASP A 261 -12.53 17.82 14.03
CA ASP A 261 -12.56 17.06 15.29
C ASP A 261 -11.61 15.85 15.25
N GLN A 262 -10.95 15.55 16.38
CA GLN A 262 -9.99 14.45 16.50
C GLN A 262 -10.60 13.08 16.17
N ALA A 263 -11.87 12.84 16.53
CA ALA A 263 -12.57 11.59 16.21
C ALA A 263 -12.79 11.45 14.69
N ASN A 264 -13.03 12.56 13.99
CA ASN A 264 -13.15 12.56 12.53
C ASN A 264 -11.79 12.28 11.88
N ILE A 265 -10.70 12.85 12.40
CA ILE A 265 -9.34 12.55 11.92
C ILE A 265 -9.00 11.08 12.13
N ALA A 266 -9.28 10.51 13.31
CA ALA A 266 -9.06 9.10 13.57
C ALA A 266 -9.87 8.22 12.60
N THR A 267 -11.15 8.52 12.38
CA THR A 267 -12.01 7.80 11.43
C THR A 267 -11.45 7.83 10.00
N LYS A 268 -11.03 9.02 9.55
CA LYS A 268 -10.37 9.23 8.25
C LYS A 268 -9.08 8.42 8.14
N GLN A 269 -8.24 8.40 9.18
CA GLN A 269 -6.98 7.64 9.17
C GLN A 269 -7.24 6.12 9.08
N ILE A 270 -8.26 5.59 9.75
CA ILE A 270 -8.66 4.18 9.61
C ILE A 270 -9.13 3.89 8.18
N MET A 271 -9.96 4.76 7.60
CA MET A 271 -10.35 4.66 6.18
C MET A 271 -9.13 4.69 5.26
N ASP A 272 -8.18 5.56 5.50
CA ASP A 272 -6.93 5.65 4.73
C ASP A 272 -6.11 4.35 4.81
N LEU A 273 -6.05 3.70 5.98
CA LEU A 273 -5.42 2.38 6.14
C LEU A 273 -6.16 1.28 5.36
N ASP A 274 -7.48 1.38 5.21
CA ASP A 274 -8.29 0.46 4.40
C ASP A 274 -8.25 0.75 2.89
N ALA A 275 -8.05 2.01 2.50
CA ALA A 275 -7.84 2.40 1.11
C ALA A 275 -6.49 1.95 0.54
N CYS A 276 -5.50 1.66 1.40
CA CYS A 276 -4.16 1.29 0.95
C CYS A 276 -4.16 0.00 0.11
N THR A 277 -3.82 0.13 -1.17
CA THR A 277 -3.68 -1.00 -2.11
C THR A 277 -2.30 -1.64 -2.09
N HIS A 278 -1.37 -1.15 -1.25
CA HIS A 278 0.02 -1.60 -1.20
C HIS A 278 0.72 -1.50 -2.57
N CYS A 279 0.44 -0.42 -3.32
CA CYS A 279 0.97 -0.19 -4.68
C CYS A 279 2.47 0.20 -4.72
N GLY A 280 3.10 0.46 -3.58
CA GLY A 280 4.52 0.78 -3.47
C GLY A 280 4.94 2.20 -3.89
N THR A 281 4.04 3.03 -4.44
CA THR A 281 4.39 4.39 -4.92
C THR A 281 5.01 5.25 -3.83
N CYS A 282 4.40 5.27 -2.64
CA CYS A 282 4.91 5.99 -1.48
C CYS A 282 6.34 5.55 -1.10
N THR A 283 6.66 4.26 -1.26
CA THR A 283 7.99 3.70 -1.01
C THR A 283 8.99 4.14 -2.06
N THR A 284 8.63 4.10 -3.34
CA THR A 284 9.52 4.55 -4.43
C THR A 284 9.85 6.05 -4.36
N ARG A 285 8.97 6.86 -3.76
CA ARG A 285 9.15 8.31 -3.60
C ARG A 285 9.71 8.72 -2.24
N CYS A 286 9.91 7.78 -1.33
CA CYS A 286 10.38 8.07 0.02
C CYS A 286 11.85 8.49 0.01
N SER A 287 12.16 9.67 0.59
CA SER A 287 13.55 10.20 0.66
C SER A 287 14.47 9.36 1.53
N VAL A 288 13.91 8.60 2.48
CA VAL A 288 14.68 7.75 3.40
C VAL A 288 14.60 6.27 3.06
N ALA A 289 14.04 5.90 1.90
CA ALA A 289 14.00 4.50 1.47
C ALA A 289 15.40 3.88 1.33
N ILE A 290 16.43 4.70 1.07
CA ILE A 290 17.83 4.24 1.00
C ILE A 290 18.33 3.72 2.35
N ALA A 291 17.83 4.26 3.47
CA ALA A 291 18.24 3.82 4.80
C ALA A 291 17.86 2.35 5.06
N PHE A 292 16.87 1.81 4.35
CA PHE A 292 16.56 0.38 4.40
C PHE A 292 17.77 -0.51 4.06
N GLU A 293 18.66 -0.06 3.17
CA GLU A 293 19.82 -0.86 2.74
C GLU A 293 20.84 -1.06 3.88
N GLU A 294 20.95 -0.09 4.79
CA GLU A 294 21.83 -0.18 5.97
C GLU A 294 21.11 -0.81 7.17
N PHE A 295 19.92 -0.31 7.51
CA PHE A 295 19.23 -0.74 8.73
C PHE A 295 18.53 -2.10 8.59
N GLN A 296 18.26 -2.57 7.37
CA GLN A 296 17.49 -3.79 7.08
C GLN A 296 16.12 -3.84 7.78
N ASN A 297 15.58 -2.68 8.19
CA ASN A 297 14.28 -2.56 8.84
C ASN A 297 13.19 -2.23 7.82
N ILE A 298 12.31 -3.19 7.54
CA ILE A 298 11.28 -3.08 6.51
C ILE A 298 10.28 -1.95 6.79
N ASN A 299 10.06 -1.60 8.06
CA ASN A 299 9.15 -0.53 8.46
C ASN A 299 9.67 0.86 8.10
N ILE A 300 10.89 1.00 7.55
CA ILE A 300 11.34 2.26 6.94
C ILE A 300 10.54 2.58 5.67
N LEU A 301 10.10 1.54 4.95
CA LEU A 301 9.38 1.67 3.69
C LEU A 301 7.89 2.01 3.97
N PRO A 302 7.37 3.17 3.52
CA PRO A 302 5.98 3.58 3.74
C PRO A 302 4.92 2.52 3.44
N SER A 303 5.03 1.78 2.33
CA SER A 303 4.06 0.74 1.96
C SER A 303 3.99 -0.39 2.98
N GLU A 304 5.15 -0.81 3.49
CA GLU A 304 5.26 -1.91 4.45
C GLU A 304 4.88 -1.45 5.85
N LYS A 305 5.30 -0.23 6.23
CA LYS A 305 4.93 0.40 7.50
C LYS A 305 3.42 0.48 7.69
N LEU A 306 2.66 0.83 6.63
CA LEU A 306 1.19 0.85 6.69
C LEU A 306 0.59 -0.52 7.01
N ILE A 307 1.21 -1.64 6.60
CA ILE A 307 0.74 -2.99 6.93
C ILE A 307 0.89 -3.25 8.43
N ALA A 308 2.05 -2.90 9.00
CA ALA A 308 2.30 -3.05 10.43
C ALA A 308 1.32 -2.20 11.26
N ILE A 309 1.12 -0.94 10.86
CA ILE A 309 0.17 -0.02 11.53
C ILE A 309 -1.27 -0.50 11.38
N LYS A 310 -1.68 -0.96 10.20
CA LYS A 310 -3.02 -1.53 10.00
C LYS A 310 -3.26 -2.75 10.89
N SER A 311 -2.24 -3.58 11.10
CA SER A 311 -2.33 -4.72 12.02
C SER A 311 -2.52 -4.26 13.46
N LEU A 312 -1.75 -3.24 13.89
CA LEU A 312 -1.87 -2.63 15.21
C LEU A 312 -3.25 -2.00 15.43
N ALA A 313 -3.76 -1.24 14.45
CA ALA A 313 -5.07 -0.59 14.50
C ALA A 313 -6.25 -1.59 14.55
N ARG A 314 -6.05 -2.82 14.06
CA ARG A 314 -7.03 -3.92 14.17
C ARG A 314 -6.98 -4.64 15.54
N GLY A 315 -6.18 -4.15 16.48
CA GLY A 315 -6.04 -4.74 17.80
C GLY A 315 -5.07 -5.91 17.88
N LYS A 316 -4.25 -6.15 16.85
CA LYS A 316 -3.18 -7.16 16.94
C LYS A 316 -2.07 -6.64 17.86
N GLU A 317 -1.76 -7.40 18.90
CA GLU A 317 -0.57 -7.17 19.72
C GLU A 317 0.69 -7.51 18.91
N LEU A 318 1.60 -6.53 18.82
CA LEU A 318 2.91 -6.72 18.20
C LEU A 318 3.88 -7.24 19.26
N SER A 319 4.81 -8.11 18.86
CA SER A 319 5.89 -8.51 19.75
C SER A 319 6.77 -7.29 20.10
N PRO A 320 7.54 -7.33 21.22
CA PRO A 320 8.47 -6.27 21.57
C PRO A 320 9.44 -5.91 20.44
N ASP A 321 9.92 -6.92 19.69
CA ASP A 321 10.80 -6.72 18.54
C ASP A 321 10.08 -6.07 17.35
N GLU A 322 8.86 -6.52 17.03
CA GLU A 322 8.05 -5.92 15.97
C GLU A 322 7.74 -4.45 16.26
N LEU A 323 7.42 -4.14 17.51
CA LEU A 323 7.12 -2.78 17.95
C LEU A 323 8.36 -1.88 17.87
N LYS A 324 9.52 -2.38 18.33
CA LYS A 324 10.81 -1.68 18.23
C LYS A 324 11.18 -1.39 16.77
N LEU A 325 11.02 -2.37 15.87
CA LEU A 325 11.26 -2.17 14.44
C LEU A 325 10.28 -1.15 13.84
N LEU A 326 9.00 -1.20 14.24
CA LEU A 326 8.01 -0.22 13.79
C LEU A 326 8.37 1.20 14.27
N GLN A 327 8.81 1.34 15.53
CA GLN A 327 9.21 2.61 16.12
C GLN A 327 10.44 3.20 15.42
N GLU A 328 11.51 2.42 15.27
CA GLU A 328 12.72 2.86 14.53
C GLU A 328 12.37 3.27 13.09
N GLY A 329 11.54 2.47 12.40
CA GLY A 329 11.06 2.78 11.06
C GLY A 329 10.16 4.03 11.00
N ALA A 330 9.38 4.30 12.05
CA ALA A 330 8.55 5.48 12.17
C ALA A 330 9.40 6.75 12.32
N TYR A 331 10.42 6.72 13.17
CA TYR A 331 11.22 7.89 13.53
C TYR A 331 12.29 8.28 12.51
N ILE A 332 12.77 7.36 11.66
CA ILE A 332 13.70 7.72 10.58
C ILE A 332 13.07 8.63 9.50
N CYS A 333 11.73 8.73 9.46
CA CYS A 333 11.04 9.57 8.48
C CYS A 333 11.37 11.07 8.67
N THR A 334 11.78 11.72 7.59
CA THR A 334 12.15 13.15 7.56
C THR A 334 10.95 14.10 7.43
N ASN A 335 9.73 13.56 7.44
CA ASN A 335 8.48 14.33 7.29
C ASN A 335 8.40 15.19 6.02
N CYS A 336 9.10 14.81 4.95
CA CYS A 336 9.20 15.55 3.70
C CYS A 336 7.91 15.59 2.84
N TYR A 337 6.81 15.00 3.32
CA TYR A 337 5.47 14.96 2.70
C TYR A 337 5.35 14.26 1.32
N ARG A 338 6.46 13.81 0.71
CA ARG A 338 6.46 13.18 -0.63
C ARG A 338 5.52 11.97 -0.74
N CYS A 339 5.45 11.14 0.28
CA CYS A 339 4.59 9.95 0.27
C CYS A 339 3.10 10.30 0.21
N THR A 340 2.66 11.35 0.92
CA THR A 340 1.28 11.85 0.86
C THR A 340 0.94 12.37 -0.53
N VAL A 341 1.81 13.21 -1.10
CA VAL A 341 1.55 13.82 -2.42
C VAL A 341 1.50 12.76 -3.53
N ALA A 342 2.38 11.76 -3.47
CA ALA A 342 2.49 10.73 -4.50
C ALA A 342 1.47 9.59 -4.37
N CYS A 343 0.64 9.56 -3.32
CA CYS A 343 -0.30 8.47 -3.10
C CYS A 343 -1.42 8.48 -4.16
N PRO A 344 -1.55 7.42 -5.01
CA PRO A 344 -2.57 7.41 -6.06
C PRO A 344 -4.00 7.40 -5.52
N VAL A 345 -4.21 6.81 -4.33
CA VAL A 345 -5.50 6.75 -3.64
C VAL A 345 -5.68 7.88 -2.61
N GLY A 346 -4.83 8.91 -2.64
CA GLY A 346 -5.05 10.15 -1.88
C GLY A 346 -4.84 10.08 -0.36
N ILE A 347 -4.28 8.99 0.18
CA ILE A 347 -4.02 8.84 1.62
C ILE A 347 -3.08 9.92 2.14
N ASN A 348 -3.43 10.56 3.27
CA ASN A 348 -2.53 11.44 3.99
C ASN A 348 -1.61 10.65 4.94
N LEU A 349 -0.57 10.04 4.37
CA LEU A 349 0.39 9.23 5.14
C LEU A 349 1.08 10.03 6.25
N GLN A 350 1.36 11.32 6.04
CA GLN A 350 2.02 12.16 7.04
C GLN A 350 1.17 12.30 8.31
N SER A 351 -0.14 12.50 8.17
CA SER A 351 -1.08 12.54 9.29
C SER A 351 -1.02 11.24 10.11
N ILE A 352 -1.03 10.09 9.43
CA ILE A 352 -0.88 8.77 10.06
C ILE A 352 0.48 8.65 10.78
N TRP A 353 1.57 9.11 10.16
CA TRP A 353 2.90 9.03 10.78
C TRP A 353 2.99 9.81 12.08
N PHE A 354 2.32 10.96 12.19
CA PHE A 354 2.31 11.73 13.43
C PHE A 354 1.55 11.00 14.52
N SER A 355 0.33 10.54 14.25
CA SER A 355 -0.46 9.79 15.22
C SER A 355 0.23 8.51 15.68
N VAL A 356 0.86 7.77 14.76
CA VAL A 356 1.57 6.53 15.08
C VAL A 356 2.82 6.80 15.90
N ARG A 357 3.58 7.87 15.63
CA ARG A 357 4.79 8.17 16.42
C ARG A 357 4.47 8.45 17.88
N GLU A 358 3.46 9.29 18.14
CA GLU A 358 3.08 9.60 19.52
C GLU A 358 2.43 8.37 20.19
N GLY A 359 1.52 7.66 19.50
CA GLY A 359 0.92 6.44 20.04
C GLY A 359 1.90 5.27 20.26
N LEU A 360 3.09 5.30 19.66
CA LEU A 360 4.16 4.34 19.96
C LEU A 360 4.96 4.75 21.20
N LEU A 361 5.17 6.06 21.43
CA LEU A 361 5.84 6.55 22.63
C LEU A 361 5.02 6.24 23.89
N GLU A 362 3.70 6.40 23.83
CA GLU A 362 2.78 6.04 24.93
C GLU A 362 2.84 4.55 25.33
N LYS A 363 3.37 3.68 24.46
CA LYS A 363 3.52 2.24 24.74
C LYS A 363 4.80 1.92 25.53
N GLY A 364 5.61 2.92 25.89
CA GLY A 364 6.64 2.81 26.93
C GLY A 364 7.98 2.19 26.49
N TYR A 365 8.32 2.21 25.19
CA TYR A 365 9.63 1.78 24.72
C TYR A 365 10.54 2.99 24.45
N PRO A 366 11.73 3.08 25.07
CA PRO A 366 12.59 4.25 24.93
C PRO A 366 13.07 4.42 23.48
N GLU A 367 12.59 5.48 22.83
CA GLU A 367 12.96 5.82 21.45
C GLU A 367 14.16 6.76 21.40
N LEU A 368 15.37 6.23 21.27
CA LEU A 368 16.58 7.07 21.36
C LEU A 368 16.69 8.13 20.26
N SER A 369 16.02 7.94 19.11
CA SER A 369 16.02 8.94 18.05
C SER A 369 15.26 10.24 18.41
N VAL A 370 14.45 10.24 19.49
CA VAL A 370 13.84 11.47 20.01
C VAL A 370 14.87 12.49 20.53
N LEU A 371 16.08 12.02 20.87
CA LEU A 371 17.21 12.86 21.29
C LEU A 371 18.06 13.37 20.10
N SER A 372 17.71 12.98 18.88
CA SER A 372 18.42 13.38 17.67
C SER A 372 17.69 14.51 16.93
N GLN A 373 18.38 15.14 15.97
CA GLN A 373 17.78 16.14 15.07
C GLN A 373 16.60 15.58 14.25
N LEU A 374 16.45 14.25 14.12
CA LEU A 374 15.27 13.64 13.48
C LEU A 374 13.97 13.91 14.25
N SER A 375 14.07 14.26 15.54
CA SER A 375 12.95 14.67 16.40
C SER A 375 12.59 16.15 16.25
N PHE A 376 13.31 16.93 15.44
CA PHE A 376 13.08 18.38 15.30
C PHE A 376 11.62 18.74 15.02
N TYR A 377 10.95 17.93 14.19
CA TYR A 377 9.53 18.12 13.91
C TYR A 377 8.63 18.01 15.15
N ARG A 378 8.93 17.07 16.07
CA ARG A 378 8.19 16.94 17.33
C ARG A 378 8.34 18.21 18.16
N GLY A 379 9.53 18.81 18.18
CA GLY A 379 9.77 20.12 18.79
C GLY A 379 8.96 21.25 18.14
N LEU A 380 8.85 21.28 16.80
CA LEU A 380 8.00 22.26 16.11
C LEU A 380 6.51 22.10 16.46
N MET A 381 6.08 20.87 16.74
CA MET A 381 4.71 20.52 17.10
C MET A 381 4.43 20.60 18.60
N GLN A 382 5.39 21.07 19.42
CA GLN A 382 5.27 21.09 20.88
C GLN A 382 3.98 21.77 21.37
N ARG A 383 3.47 22.79 20.66
CA ARG A 383 2.21 23.47 21.03
C ARG A 383 0.96 22.61 20.91
N LYS A 384 1.03 21.51 20.15
CA LYS A 384 -0.07 20.56 19.91
C LYS A 384 0.03 19.30 20.77
N ILE A 385 1.12 19.15 21.53
CA ILE A 385 1.38 18.03 22.43
C ILE A 385 1.25 18.56 23.86
N VAL A 386 0.64 17.80 24.77
CA VAL A 386 0.58 18.22 26.18
C VAL A 386 2.00 18.26 26.75
N ALA A 387 2.28 19.21 27.67
CA ALA A 387 3.65 19.47 28.11
C ALA A 387 4.36 18.24 28.70
N ASP A 388 3.62 17.39 29.43
CA ASP A 388 4.15 16.17 30.05
C ASP A 388 4.42 15.09 28.98
N GLU A 389 3.47 14.87 28.07
CA GLU A 389 3.62 13.97 26.91
C GLU A 389 4.84 14.34 26.04
N TYR A 390 5.22 15.62 25.97
CA TYR A 390 6.43 16.02 25.25
C TYR A 390 7.72 15.63 25.99
N ARG A 391 7.77 15.81 27.31
CA ARG A 391 9.00 15.65 28.11
C ARG A 391 9.30 14.21 28.47
N GLU A 392 8.28 13.42 28.80
CA GLU A 392 8.44 12.03 29.26
C GLU A 392 9.30 11.18 28.30
N PRO A 393 9.04 11.14 26.96
CA PRO A 393 9.86 10.36 26.03
C PRO A 393 11.32 10.78 25.97
N LEU A 394 11.60 12.09 26.14
CA LEU A 394 12.97 12.60 26.16
C LEU A 394 13.68 12.16 27.44
N GLN A 395 12.97 12.15 28.57
CA GLN A 395 13.50 11.70 29.84
C GLN A 395 13.73 10.19 29.83
N GLU A 396 12.76 9.38 29.38
CA GLU A 396 12.90 7.93 29.23
C GLU A 396 14.10 7.54 28.36
N ALA A 397 14.28 8.23 27.22
CA ALA A 397 15.44 7.99 26.36
C ALA A 397 16.77 8.32 27.06
N ARG A 398 16.84 9.41 27.83
CA ARG A 398 18.04 9.78 28.62
C ARG A 398 18.29 8.81 29.77
N GLU A 399 17.23 8.36 30.44
CA GLU A 399 17.29 7.37 31.52
C GLU A 399 17.79 6.03 30.98
N ALA A 400 17.29 5.57 29.83
CA ALA A 400 17.76 4.34 29.19
C ALA A 400 19.27 4.35 28.87
N ILE A 401 19.83 5.52 28.54
CA ILE A 401 21.27 5.69 28.29
C ILE A 401 22.04 5.77 29.61
N SER A 402 21.54 6.54 30.57
CA SER A 402 22.20 6.81 31.85
C SER A 402 21.99 5.73 32.90
N GLU A 403 21.12 4.74 32.68
CA GLU A 403 20.83 3.63 33.60
C GLU A 403 22.13 2.97 34.08
N LYS A 404 23.04 2.70 33.15
CA LYS A 404 24.35 2.08 33.36
C LYS A 404 25.49 3.06 33.66
N CYS A 405 25.16 4.34 33.81
CA CYS A 405 26.13 5.39 34.06
C CYS A 405 26.10 5.77 35.56
N GLU A 406 26.82 5.01 36.40
CA GLU A 406 26.83 5.17 37.86
C GLU A 406 27.67 6.37 38.32
N LEU A 407 28.75 6.70 37.61
CA LEU A 407 29.68 7.76 38.01
C LEU A 407 29.02 9.15 37.93
N MET A 408 28.05 9.34 37.04
CA MET A 408 27.24 10.57 37.00
C MET A 408 26.27 10.68 38.18
N LYS A 409 25.81 9.55 38.73
CA LYS A 409 24.84 9.50 39.83
C LYS A 409 25.49 9.61 41.20
N ALA A 410 26.77 9.23 41.33
CA ALA A 410 27.49 9.19 42.59
C ALA A 410 28.78 10.04 42.53
N LYS A 411 28.64 11.36 42.70
CA LYS A 411 29.75 12.34 42.64
C LYS A 411 30.91 12.07 43.62
N GLU A 412 30.66 11.28 44.67
CA GLU A 412 31.65 10.93 45.70
C GLU A 412 32.44 9.64 45.39
N LYS A 413 32.07 8.87 44.35
CA LYS A 413 32.79 7.64 44.01
C LYS A 413 34.15 7.95 43.37
N PRO A 414 35.25 7.37 43.86
CA PRO A 414 36.56 7.50 43.22
C PRO A 414 36.54 6.91 41.80
N ILE A 415 37.09 7.64 40.84
CA ILE A 415 37.23 7.18 39.45
C ILE A 415 38.41 6.20 39.36
N ASN A 416 38.13 4.92 39.05
CA ASN A 416 39.19 3.94 38.84
C ASN A 416 39.66 3.94 37.37
N VAL A 417 40.86 4.50 37.14
CA VAL A 417 41.43 4.76 35.80
C VAL A 417 42.02 3.48 35.14
N THR A 418 42.16 2.36 35.86
CA THR A 418 42.96 1.22 35.38
C THR A 418 42.24 0.27 34.40
N THR A 419 40.93 0.03 34.55
CA THR A 419 40.19 -0.96 33.72
C THR A 419 39.13 -0.36 32.80
N ALA A 420 38.50 0.76 33.18
CA ALA A 420 37.50 1.45 32.36
C ALA A 420 38.10 2.03 31.06
N SER A 421 39.41 2.29 31.07
CA SER A 421 40.03 3.25 30.17
C SER A 421 40.50 2.71 28.82
N LYS A 422 40.62 1.39 28.62
CA LYS A 422 41.14 0.84 27.34
C LYS A 422 40.08 0.73 26.25
N LYS A 423 38.85 0.31 26.59
CA LYS A 423 37.80 0.00 25.61
C LYS A 423 37.25 1.23 24.88
N LEU A 424 36.90 2.28 25.62
CA LEU A 424 36.39 3.52 25.00
C LEU A 424 37.46 4.19 24.13
N ARG A 425 38.70 4.27 24.63
CA ARG A 425 39.82 4.83 23.86
C ARG A 425 40.09 4.04 22.60
N SER A 426 40.03 2.71 22.64
CA SER A 426 40.17 1.90 21.42
C SER A 426 39.01 2.13 20.45
N GLU A 427 37.76 2.21 20.92
CA GLU A 427 36.58 2.44 20.06
C GLU A 427 36.64 3.81 19.38
N LEU A 428 36.97 4.88 20.11
CA LEU A 428 37.10 6.23 19.54
C LEU A 428 38.33 6.37 18.63
N SER A 429 39.38 5.57 18.85
CA SER A 429 40.59 5.57 17.99
C SER A 429 40.39 4.91 16.63
N LEU A 430 39.23 4.25 16.40
CA LEU A 430 38.88 3.67 15.09
C LEU A 430 38.33 4.70 14.11
N SER A 431 37.88 5.87 14.59
CA SER A 431 37.42 6.98 13.76
C SER A 431 38.50 8.07 13.76
N SER A 432 38.99 8.45 12.57
CA SER A 432 39.96 9.55 12.43
C SER A 432 39.42 10.87 12.97
N GLN A 433 38.10 11.05 12.94
CA GLN A 433 37.42 12.24 13.44
C GLN A 433 37.39 12.24 14.98
N ALA A 434 37.07 11.09 15.60
CA ALA A 434 36.93 10.99 17.04
C ALA A 434 38.22 10.70 17.82
N SER A 435 39.37 10.45 17.19
CA SER A 435 40.65 10.25 17.91
C SER A 435 41.33 11.56 18.34
N THR A 436 40.84 12.69 17.82
CA THR A 436 41.43 14.03 18.02
C THR A 436 41.33 14.56 19.46
N PHE A 437 40.48 13.99 20.33
CA PHE A 437 40.45 14.39 21.75
C PHE A 437 41.80 14.20 22.46
N SER A 438 42.67 13.33 21.94
CA SER A 438 43.98 13.02 22.52
C SER A 438 44.96 14.19 22.54
N VAL A 439 44.78 15.20 21.67
CA VAL A 439 45.60 16.43 21.64
C VAL A 439 44.99 17.58 22.44
N CYS A 440 43.87 17.33 23.14
CA CYS A 440 43.23 18.33 23.99
C CYS A 440 44.13 18.68 25.19
N PHE A 441 44.43 19.98 25.35
CA PHE A 441 45.15 20.54 26.51
C PHE A 441 44.23 21.31 27.48
N ALA A 442 42.91 21.11 27.37
CA ALA A 442 41.88 21.64 28.28
C ALA A 442 41.81 23.18 28.43
N CYS A 443 42.06 23.95 27.36
CA CYS A 443 41.91 25.42 27.36
C CYS A 443 40.49 25.98 27.45
N GLU A 444 39.48 25.11 27.54
CA GLU A 444 38.06 25.48 27.68
C GLU A 444 37.41 26.28 26.54
N THR A 445 38.12 26.59 25.46
CA THR A 445 37.57 27.36 24.32
C THR A 445 36.26 26.76 23.79
N CYS A 446 36.20 25.43 23.67
CA CYS A 446 35.00 24.70 23.24
C CYS A 446 33.78 24.90 24.15
N THR A 447 33.99 25.30 25.40
CA THR A 447 32.95 25.57 26.39
C THR A 447 32.53 27.04 26.33
N THR A 448 33.49 27.96 26.27
CA THR A 448 33.22 29.40 26.18
C THR A 448 32.45 29.78 24.91
N VAL A 449 32.77 29.15 23.78
CA VAL A 449 32.11 29.44 22.49
C VAL A 449 30.81 28.64 22.31
N CYS A 450 30.44 27.75 23.24
CA CYS A 450 29.30 26.88 23.06
C CYS A 450 27.98 27.61 23.34
N PRO A 451 27.06 27.72 22.35
CA PRO A 451 25.78 28.40 22.56
C PRO A 451 24.87 27.64 23.54
N VAL A 452 25.01 26.31 23.62
CA VAL A 452 24.26 25.49 24.59
C VAL A 452 24.70 25.81 26.01
N VAL A 453 26.00 25.92 26.27
CA VAL A 453 26.54 26.29 27.58
C VAL A 453 26.08 27.70 27.96
N ALA A 454 26.12 28.64 27.01
CA ALA A 454 25.66 30.01 27.22
C ALA A 454 24.15 30.14 27.49
N SER A 455 23.36 29.10 27.23
CA SER A 455 21.90 29.10 27.45
C SER A 455 21.49 28.82 28.90
N TYR A 456 22.44 28.52 29.78
CA TYR A 456 22.17 28.19 31.19
C TYR A 456 22.96 29.09 32.13
N GLU A 457 22.33 29.52 33.23
CA GLU A 457 23.02 30.24 34.31
C GLU A 457 24.01 29.33 35.03
N ASN A 458 23.61 28.08 35.28
CA ASN A 458 24.42 27.04 35.94
C ASN A 458 24.64 25.85 34.99
N PRO A 459 25.51 25.97 33.97
CA PRO A 459 25.59 24.99 32.89
C PRO A 459 26.08 23.62 33.34
N GLN A 460 26.96 23.52 34.34
CA GLN A 460 27.40 22.22 34.87
C GLN A 460 26.27 21.43 35.53
N GLU A 461 25.33 22.11 36.19
CA GLU A 461 24.18 21.47 36.82
C GLU A 461 23.18 20.98 35.75
N ALA A 462 22.86 21.84 34.79
CA ALA A 462 21.91 21.51 33.72
C ALA A 462 22.45 20.43 32.77
N LEU A 463 23.72 20.55 32.39
CA LEU A 463 24.32 19.73 31.34
C LEU A 463 25.08 18.51 31.86
N GLY A 464 25.36 18.46 33.17
CA GLY A 464 26.17 17.42 33.80
C GLY A 464 27.68 17.57 33.53
N MET A 465 28.09 17.71 32.27
CA MET A 465 29.47 18.00 31.88
C MET A 465 29.53 19.03 30.77
N LEU A 466 30.54 19.90 30.81
CA LEU A 466 30.85 20.85 29.75
C LEU A 466 31.69 20.17 28.64
N PRO A 467 31.72 20.73 27.40
CA PRO A 467 32.41 20.11 26.27
C PRO A 467 33.89 19.73 26.56
N HIS A 468 34.65 20.59 27.24
CA HIS A 468 36.05 20.29 27.59
C HIS A 468 36.17 19.13 28.58
N GLN A 469 35.21 19.01 29.51
CA GLN A 469 35.19 17.93 30.50
C GLN A 469 34.87 16.59 29.84
N ILE A 470 34.03 16.58 28.79
CA ILE A 470 33.79 15.37 27.98
C ILE A 470 35.07 14.94 27.26
N MET A 471 35.83 15.88 26.68
CA MET A 471 37.13 15.54 26.05
C MET A 471 38.09 14.90 27.06
N ASN A 472 38.14 15.44 28.29
CA ASN A 472 38.93 14.85 29.37
C ASN A 472 38.42 13.46 29.78
N ALA A 473 37.11 13.26 29.86
CA ALA A 473 36.53 11.94 30.12
C ALA A 473 36.90 10.93 29.02
N CYS A 474 36.92 11.34 27.74
CA CYS A 474 37.41 10.53 26.63
C CYS A 474 38.90 10.18 26.78
N ALA A 475 39.74 11.16 27.13
CA ALA A 475 41.17 10.94 27.35
C ALA A 475 41.47 9.98 28.52
N LEU A 476 40.64 10.03 29.57
CA LEU A 476 40.67 9.09 30.69
C LEU A 476 40.00 7.75 30.37
N GLY A 477 39.26 7.67 29.27
CA GLY A 477 38.47 6.51 28.85
C GLY A 477 37.29 6.19 29.77
N VAL A 478 36.74 7.19 30.47
CA VAL A 478 35.64 7.04 31.42
C VAL A 478 34.31 7.22 30.68
N ARG A 479 33.82 6.12 30.09
CA ARG A 479 32.60 6.11 29.26
C ARG A 479 31.34 6.58 30.00
N ASP A 480 31.22 6.15 31.24
CA ASP A 480 30.08 6.43 32.12
C ASP A 480 29.79 7.95 32.20
N LEU A 481 30.82 8.74 32.48
CA LEU A 481 30.73 10.20 32.54
C LEU A 481 30.34 10.82 31.19
N ALA A 482 30.98 10.38 30.10
CA ALA A 482 30.71 10.92 28.77
C ALA A 482 29.28 10.61 28.29
N PHE A 483 28.76 9.41 28.57
CA PHE A 483 27.45 8.95 28.08
C PHE A 483 26.30 9.48 28.92
N GLY A 484 26.50 9.62 30.24
CA GLY A 484 25.50 10.13 31.17
C GLY A 484 25.36 11.66 31.18
N SER A 485 26.20 12.39 30.45
CA SER A 485 26.13 13.84 30.35
C SER A 485 25.01 14.31 29.42
N ASN A 486 24.19 15.26 29.89
CA ASN A 486 23.15 15.90 29.08
C ASN A 486 23.74 16.69 27.90
N MET A 487 24.93 17.30 28.07
CA MET A 487 25.64 18.01 27.00
C MET A 487 25.87 17.16 25.76
N LEU A 488 26.05 15.84 25.93
CA LEU A 488 26.17 14.94 24.79
C LEU A 488 24.95 15.06 23.88
N TRP A 489 23.75 15.04 24.46
CA TRP A 489 22.47 15.04 23.72
C TRP A 489 21.96 16.45 23.39
N ASP A 490 22.29 17.45 24.21
CA ASP A 490 21.90 18.85 24.01
C ASP A 490 22.78 19.55 22.96
N CYS A 491 23.90 18.93 22.57
CA CYS A 491 24.76 19.44 21.50
C CYS A 491 23.97 19.63 20.20
N VAL A 492 23.86 20.89 19.77
CA VAL A 492 23.19 21.34 18.54
C VAL A 492 24.03 21.17 17.26
N THR A 493 25.24 20.62 17.41
CA THR A 493 26.15 20.27 16.30
C THR A 493 26.42 21.44 15.34
N CYS A 494 26.64 22.63 15.91
CA CYS A 494 26.93 23.86 15.18
C CYS A 494 28.42 24.04 14.80
N TYR A 495 29.30 23.12 15.20
CA TYR A 495 30.74 23.12 14.90
C TYR A 495 31.60 24.27 15.46
N GLN A 496 31.03 25.29 16.13
CA GLN A 496 31.79 26.42 16.68
C GLN A 496 32.93 25.99 17.62
N CYS A 497 32.70 24.99 18.47
CA CYS A 497 33.72 24.47 19.38
C CYS A 497 34.92 23.82 18.69
N GLN A 498 34.70 23.29 17.48
CA GLN A 498 35.70 22.62 16.66
C GLN A 498 36.47 23.63 15.82
N GLU A 499 35.77 24.57 15.19
CA GLU A 499 36.39 25.65 14.40
C GLU A 499 37.32 26.54 15.23
N GLN A 500 36.96 26.77 16.50
CA GLN A 500 37.73 27.63 17.41
C GLN A 500 38.78 26.86 18.22
N CYS A 501 38.93 25.54 18.04
CA CYS A 501 39.86 24.77 18.83
C CYS A 501 41.32 25.04 18.39
N PRO A 502 42.20 25.59 19.24
CA PRO A 502 43.58 25.91 18.85
C PRO A 502 44.47 24.67 18.68
N GLN A 503 44.02 23.48 19.11
CA GLN A 503 44.70 22.20 18.84
C GLN A 503 44.03 21.39 17.71
N GLY A 504 42.98 21.94 17.07
CA GLY A 504 42.25 21.23 16.02
C GLY A 504 41.49 20.00 16.50
N VAL A 505 41.05 19.96 17.76
CA VAL A 505 40.20 18.88 18.27
C VAL A 505 38.84 18.96 17.58
N ALA A 506 38.41 17.87 16.95
CA ALA A 506 37.12 17.76 16.29
C ALA A 506 36.00 17.48 17.30
N VAL A 507 35.78 18.40 18.24
CA VAL A 507 34.89 18.22 19.40
C VAL A 507 33.49 17.80 18.99
N THR A 508 32.94 18.37 17.92
CA THR A 508 31.58 18.03 17.45
C THR A 508 31.54 16.60 16.92
N ASP A 509 32.53 16.20 16.13
CA ASP A 509 32.60 14.85 15.56
C ASP A 509 32.86 13.78 16.65
N VAL A 510 33.67 14.11 17.67
CA VAL A 510 33.84 13.26 18.87
C VAL A 510 32.49 13.05 19.57
N LEU A 511 31.68 14.11 19.76
CA LEU A 511 30.35 13.99 20.36
C LEU A 511 29.40 13.15 19.48
N TYR A 512 29.46 13.26 18.16
CA TYR A 512 28.69 12.39 17.25
C TYR A 512 29.02 10.91 17.45
N GLU A 513 30.30 10.56 17.51
CA GLU A 513 30.70 9.16 17.74
C GLU A 513 30.29 8.66 19.12
N LEU A 514 30.38 9.50 20.15
CA LEU A 514 29.89 9.17 21.48
C LEU A 514 28.37 8.90 21.49
N LYS A 515 27.56 9.69 20.77
CA LYS A 515 26.11 9.44 20.60
C LYS A 515 25.87 8.06 19.97
N ASN A 516 26.60 7.72 18.91
CA ASN A 516 26.47 6.44 18.22
C ASN A 516 26.84 5.26 19.12
N LEU A 517 27.95 5.36 19.86
CA LEU A 517 28.40 4.34 20.81
C LEU A 517 27.42 4.17 21.99
N ALA A 518 26.84 5.28 22.48
CA ALA A 518 25.80 5.26 23.50
C ALA A 518 24.57 4.49 23.03
N ILE A 519 24.04 4.81 21.85
CA ILE A 519 22.89 4.11 21.25
C ILE A 519 23.18 2.62 21.05
N LYS A 520 24.35 2.28 20.48
CA LYS A 520 24.76 0.89 20.26
C LYS A 520 24.77 0.08 21.56
N SER A 521 25.19 0.70 22.66
CA SER A 521 25.26 0.03 23.95
C SER A 521 23.90 -0.23 24.61
N VAL A 522 22.94 0.67 24.42
CA VAL A 522 21.55 0.47 24.85
C VAL A 522 20.91 -0.62 24.00
N LYS A 523 21.08 -0.58 22.66
CA LYS A 523 20.55 -1.60 21.74
C LYS A 523 21.05 -3.02 22.07
N LEU A 524 22.33 -3.18 22.39
CA LEU A 524 22.91 -4.46 22.82
C LEU A 524 22.29 -4.96 24.13
N THR A 525 22.02 -4.05 25.06
CA THR A 525 21.41 -4.39 26.37
C THR A 525 19.97 -4.86 26.20
N LEU A 526 19.21 -4.18 25.33
CA LEU A 526 17.82 -4.52 25.03
C LEU A 526 17.68 -5.81 24.21
N ALA A 527 18.72 -6.26 23.51
CA ALA A 527 18.71 -7.53 22.76
C ALA A 527 19.06 -8.76 23.63
N THR A 528 19.57 -8.53 24.86
CA THR A 528 19.96 -9.59 25.82
C THR A 528 18.95 -9.80 26.95
N LYS A 529 17.90 -8.97 27.01
CA LYS A 529 16.73 -9.15 27.86
C LYS A 529 15.62 -9.71 26.99
#